data_AF-A0A1V2LHT3-F1
#
_entry.id   AF-A0A1V2LHT3-F1
#
_cell.length_a   1.000
_cell.length_b   1.000
_cell.length_c   1.000
_cell.angle_alpha   90.00
_cell.angle_beta   90.00
_cell.angle_gamma   90.00
#
_symmetry.space_group_name_H-M   'P 1'
#
loop_
_entity.id
_entity.type
_entity.pdbx_description
1 polymer ?
#
loop_
_entity_poly.entity_id
_entity_poly.type
_entity_poly.pdbx_seq_one_letter_code
_entity_poly.pdbx_strand_id
1 'polypeptide(L)'
;MKDVKLGRTTVKGGLVTQDVEKKLEQMYDSHNFVNRIDVVVKKAELESAGADYMKSITCEGIEFMANLFQLLKYILAFEPIERQYFKLISTDTDIMDENSICIHRGKLTLKLKKESYLKSGFQFKLSTASRGNRNVVSQMYIHTFDLVNFEENIKKNIQNYVRLLWFAENIDSKNYVYNLTCESDGFDYQNSILTLENMNIEAQLKKATITTKIMIDCVFPNLDIVQNEEQLQDIAEWITLSSIGGTVQQYRDVDPYISSYFARIDAKDSVDLAVMTMEETLITSALHAKIMQHLINNFSWFAFGSYGVKNVTKAYENSGEHIFADDGSNDILLFFSEGSYAVWDTTDGGDPHIL
;
A
#
# COMPACT_ATOMS: atom_id res chain seq x y z
N MET A 1 19.77 11.66 24.25
CA MET A 1 18.75 11.43 23.21
C MET A 1 19.06 10.07 22.61
N LYS A 2 18.08 9.16 22.54
CA LYS A 2 18.24 7.94 21.74
C LYS A 2 17.98 8.33 20.30
N ASP A 3 18.87 8.00 19.37
CA ASP A 3 18.67 8.22 17.95
C ASP A 3 17.36 7.53 17.53
N VAL A 4 16.36 8.33 17.20
CA VAL A 4 15.10 7.84 16.63
C VAL A 4 15.44 7.46 15.20
N LYS A 5 15.44 6.16 14.88
CA LYS A 5 15.55 5.71 13.48
C LYS A 5 14.28 6.14 12.77
N LEU A 6 14.38 7.15 11.90
CA LEU A 6 13.25 7.75 11.16
C LEU A 6 12.71 6.83 10.05
N GLY A 7 13.50 5.86 9.60
CA GLY A 7 13.07 4.83 8.64
C GLY A 7 14.10 3.69 8.55
N ARG A 8 13.73 2.60 7.88
CA ARG A 8 14.63 1.49 7.52
C ARG A 8 14.43 1.14 6.07
N THR A 9 15.52 1.18 5.32
CA THR A 9 15.55 0.71 3.93
C THR A 9 16.44 -0.53 3.84
N THR A 10 15.95 -1.58 3.22
CA THR A 10 16.77 -2.74 2.85
C THR A 10 16.88 -2.84 1.35
N VAL A 11 18.08 -3.14 0.84
CA VAL A 11 18.35 -3.22 -0.59
C VAL A 11 18.83 -4.62 -0.96
N LYS A 12 18.23 -5.21 -1.99
CA LYS A 12 18.66 -6.50 -2.56
C LYS A 12 18.81 -6.32 -4.06
N GLY A 13 19.85 -6.89 -4.66
CA GLY A 13 20.07 -6.82 -6.09
C GLY A 13 20.78 -8.04 -6.66
N GLY A 14 20.72 -8.20 -7.98
CA GLY A 14 21.33 -9.31 -8.69
C GLY A 14 20.77 -9.50 -10.10
N LEU A 15 20.98 -10.69 -10.67
CA LEU A 15 20.39 -11.07 -11.95
C LEU A 15 18.93 -11.49 -11.75
N VAL A 16 18.07 -11.13 -12.69
CA VAL A 16 16.69 -11.57 -12.72
C VAL A 16 16.63 -13.02 -13.19
N THR A 17 16.01 -13.83 -12.36
CA THR A 17 15.71 -15.24 -12.62
C THR A 17 14.25 -15.51 -12.27
N GLN A 18 13.71 -16.64 -12.72
CA GLN A 18 12.34 -17.04 -12.36
C GLN A 18 12.12 -17.12 -10.83
N ASP A 19 13.16 -17.46 -10.07
CA ASP A 19 13.08 -17.49 -8.60
C ASP A 19 13.04 -16.09 -8.00
N VAL A 20 13.68 -15.10 -8.63
CA VAL A 20 13.60 -13.69 -8.24
C VAL A 20 12.21 -13.14 -8.55
N GLU A 21 11.67 -13.42 -9.74
CA GLU A 21 10.31 -13.01 -10.11
C GLU A 21 9.28 -13.50 -9.09
N LYS A 22 9.31 -14.78 -8.71
CA LYS A 22 8.44 -15.34 -7.67
C LYS A 22 8.61 -14.67 -6.31
N LYS A 23 9.84 -14.28 -5.93
CA LYS A 23 10.09 -13.56 -4.68
C LYS A 23 9.52 -12.15 -4.71
N LEU A 24 9.63 -11.45 -5.85
CA LEU A 24 9.03 -10.14 -6.04
C LEU A 24 7.50 -10.24 -5.98
N GLU A 25 6.89 -11.22 -6.66
CA GLU A 25 5.46 -11.49 -6.56
C GLU A 25 5.01 -11.73 -5.11
N GLN A 26 5.74 -12.55 -4.35
CA GLN A 26 5.46 -12.81 -2.94
C GLN A 26 5.58 -11.55 -2.08
N MET A 27 6.56 -10.68 -2.37
CA MET A 27 6.75 -9.43 -1.65
C MET A 27 5.56 -8.48 -1.87
N TYR A 28 5.12 -8.27 -3.11
CA TYR A 28 3.94 -7.45 -3.42
C TYR A 28 2.62 -8.09 -2.95
N ASP A 29 2.51 -9.42 -2.96
CA ASP A 29 1.37 -10.12 -2.37
C ASP A 29 1.31 -9.94 -0.85
N SER A 30 2.48 -9.85 -0.20
CA SER A 30 2.57 -9.64 1.25
C SER A 30 2.27 -8.20 1.67
N HIS A 31 2.34 -7.23 0.75
CA HIS A 31 1.99 -5.83 0.99
C HIS A 31 0.47 -5.65 0.86
N ASN A 32 -0.20 -5.46 2.00
CA ASN A 32 -1.65 -5.62 2.10
C ASN A 32 -2.42 -4.48 1.42
N PHE A 33 -1.88 -3.25 1.46
CA PHE A 33 -2.61 -2.03 1.08
C PHE A 33 -1.70 -1.04 0.36
N VAL A 34 -1.73 -1.09 -0.97
CA VAL A 34 -1.08 -0.12 -1.86
C VAL A 34 -2.15 0.80 -2.42
N ASN A 35 -1.89 2.11 -2.47
CA ASN A 35 -2.81 3.10 -3.04
C ASN A 35 -2.20 3.91 -4.19
N ARG A 36 -0.90 3.72 -4.47
CA ARG A 36 -0.25 4.36 -5.61
C ARG A 36 0.83 3.46 -6.20
N ILE A 37 0.86 3.42 -7.53
CA ILE A 37 1.98 2.87 -8.31
C ILE A 37 2.54 3.99 -9.19
N ASP A 38 3.86 4.12 -9.21
CA ASP A 38 4.56 4.90 -10.21
C ASP A 38 5.42 3.98 -11.09
N VAL A 39 5.39 4.20 -12.40
CA VAL A 39 6.24 3.51 -13.37
C VAL A 39 7.04 4.53 -14.15
N VAL A 40 8.37 4.43 -14.08
CA VAL A 40 9.29 5.27 -14.86
C VAL A 40 9.94 4.40 -15.92
N VAL A 41 9.79 4.80 -17.19
CA VAL A 41 10.36 4.10 -18.35
C VAL A 41 10.97 5.11 -19.32
N LYS A 42 11.82 4.64 -20.24
CA LYS A 42 12.24 5.46 -21.37
C LYS A 42 11.04 5.64 -22.31
N LYS A 43 10.81 6.87 -22.77
CA LYS A 43 9.68 7.19 -23.66
C LYS A 43 9.68 6.35 -24.93
N ALA A 44 10.86 6.13 -25.53
CA ALA A 44 11.01 5.32 -26.74
C ALA A 44 10.55 3.86 -26.50
N GLU A 45 10.81 3.30 -25.33
CA GLU A 45 10.37 1.95 -24.98
C GLU A 45 8.85 1.91 -24.79
N LEU A 46 8.26 2.91 -24.14
CA LEU A 46 6.80 3.02 -24.00
C LEU A 46 6.08 3.08 -25.35
N GLU A 47 6.63 3.82 -26.32
CA GLU A 47 6.09 3.90 -27.69
C GLU A 47 6.18 2.54 -28.41
N SER A 48 7.24 1.76 -28.16
CA SER A 48 7.47 0.45 -28.80
C SER A 48 6.74 -0.72 -28.14
N ALA A 49 6.61 -0.73 -26.82
CA ALA A 49 6.00 -1.78 -26.00
C ALA A 49 4.47 -1.65 -25.91
N GLY A 50 3.92 -0.57 -26.49
CA GLY A 50 2.49 -0.29 -26.53
C GLY A 50 2.04 0.49 -25.31
N ALA A 51 2.04 1.82 -25.42
CA ALA A 51 1.41 2.75 -24.47
C ALA A 51 -0.07 2.41 -24.17
N ASP A 52 -0.69 1.57 -24.99
CA ASP A 52 -2.06 1.09 -24.85
C ASP A 52 -2.22 0.08 -23.70
N TYR A 53 -1.19 -0.66 -23.30
CA TYR A 53 -1.32 -1.65 -22.22
C TYR A 53 -1.69 -0.98 -20.90
N MET A 54 -0.92 0.01 -20.44
CA MET A 54 -1.21 0.72 -19.19
C MET A 54 -2.54 1.49 -19.24
N LYS A 55 -2.95 1.96 -20.43
CA LYS A 55 -4.28 2.60 -20.63
C LYS A 55 -5.44 1.60 -20.62
N SER A 56 -5.18 0.33 -20.93
CA SER A 56 -6.17 -0.74 -20.91
C SER A 56 -6.40 -1.32 -19.51
N ILE A 57 -5.49 -1.04 -18.58
CA ILE A 57 -5.61 -1.47 -17.20
C ILE A 57 -6.78 -0.73 -16.55
N THR A 58 -7.66 -1.51 -15.93
CA THR A 58 -8.71 -1.00 -15.06
C THR A 58 -8.38 -1.42 -13.64
N CYS A 59 -8.43 -0.45 -12.72
CA CYS A 59 -8.34 -0.70 -11.30
C CYS A 59 -9.57 -0.03 -10.69
N GLU A 60 -10.44 -0.85 -10.10
CA GLU A 60 -11.72 -0.41 -9.58
C GLU A 60 -11.82 -0.78 -8.10
N GLY A 61 -12.57 0.02 -7.36
CA GLY A 61 -12.91 -0.17 -5.97
C GLY A 61 -14.21 0.51 -5.63
N ILE A 62 -14.62 0.41 -4.37
CA ILE A 62 -15.81 1.05 -3.85
C ILE A 62 -15.40 1.91 -2.67
N GLU A 63 -15.83 3.15 -2.67
CA GLU A 63 -15.79 4.00 -1.49
C GLU A 63 -17.19 4.13 -0.91
N PHE A 64 -17.34 3.93 0.39
CA PHE A 64 -18.63 4.03 1.06
C PHE A 64 -18.48 4.45 2.51
N MET A 65 -19.51 5.10 3.06
CA MET A 65 -19.53 5.52 4.45
C MET A 65 -20.49 4.64 5.26
N ALA A 66 -19.96 3.93 6.26
CA ALA A 66 -20.77 3.03 7.09
C ALA A 66 -20.23 2.91 8.52
N ASN A 67 -21.09 2.55 9.46
CA ASN A 67 -20.62 2.09 10.77
C ASN A 67 -20.15 0.63 10.72
N LEU A 68 -19.47 0.17 11.79
CA LEU A 68 -18.95 -1.19 11.85
C LEU A 68 -20.03 -2.26 11.72
N PHE A 69 -21.25 -2.02 12.20
CA PHE A 69 -22.33 -3.01 12.12
C PHE A 69 -22.84 -3.20 10.69
N GLN A 70 -23.02 -2.10 9.97
CA GLN A 70 -23.34 -2.10 8.54
C GLN A 70 -22.25 -2.80 7.72
N LEU A 71 -20.97 -2.48 8.00
CA LEU A 71 -19.83 -3.16 7.37
C LEU A 71 -19.87 -4.67 7.62
N LEU A 72 -20.07 -5.11 8.87
CA LEU A 72 -20.12 -6.53 9.21
C LEU A 72 -21.29 -7.23 8.52
N LYS A 73 -22.48 -6.62 8.48
CA LYS A 73 -23.62 -7.16 7.73
C LYS A 73 -23.30 -7.35 6.25
N TYR A 74 -22.66 -6.37 5.64
CA TYR A 74 -22.27 -6.41 4.24
C TYR A 74 -21.25 -7.53 3.99
N ILE A 75 -20.15 -7.58 4.73
CA ILE A 75 -19.08 -8.57 4.51
C ILE A 75 -19.53 -9.99 4.85
N LEU A 76 -20.31 -10.17 5.91
CA LEU A 76 -20.81 -11.50 6.32
C LEU A 76 -21.94 -12.03 5.42
N ALA A 77 -22.51 -11.19 4.54
CA ALA A 77 -23.46 -11.65 3.53
C ALA A 77 -22.82 -12.48 2.41
N PHE A 78 -21.50 -12.36 2.22
CA PHE A 78 -20.74 -13.17 1.28
C PHE A 78 -20.43 -14.56 1.86
N GLU A 79 -20.24 -15.53 0.97
CA GLU A 79 -19.85 -16.88 1.38
C GLU A 79 -18.49 -16.83 2.10
N PRO A 80 -18.26 -17.68 3.13
CA PRO A 80 -17.03 -17.68 3.93
C PRO A 80 -15.74 -17.62 3.11
N ILE A 81 -15.67 -18.38 2.02
CA ILE A 81 -14.50 -18.44 1.15
C ILE A 81 -14.27 -17.15 0.35
N GLU A 82 -15.33 -16.40 0.03
CA GLU A 82 -15.23 -15.16 -0.75
C GLU A 82 -14.69 -14.01 0.08
N ARG A 83 -14.95 -14.03 1.40
CA ARG A 83 -14.46 -13.03 2.36
C ARG A 83 -12.94 -12.89 2.35
N GLN A 84 -12.22 -13.93 1.88
CA GLN A 84 -10.77 -13.90 1.79
C GLN A 84 -10.22 -12.95 0.71
N TYR A 85 -11.03 -12.58 -0.28
CA TYR A 85 -10.59 -11.77 -1.41
C TYR A 85 -10.71 -10.26 -1.15
N PHE A 86 -11.41 -9.85 -0.09
CA PHE A 86 -11.59 -8.43 0.22
C PHE A 86 -10.32 -7.80 0.79
N LYS A 87 -9.99 -6.63 0.26
CA LYS A 87 -9.09 -5.63 0.84
C LYS A 87 -9.92 -4.41 1.20
N LEU A 88 -9.96 -4.03 2.47
CA LEU A 88 -10.67 -2.86 2.92
C LEU A 88 -9.90 -2.13 4.02
N ILE A 89 -9.96 -0.80 4.02
CA ILE A 89 -9.42 0.07 5.06
C ILE A 89 -10.39 1.19 5.39
N SER A 90 -10.37 1.68 6.62
CA SER A 90 -10.91 2.99 6.97
C SER A 90 -9.90 4.08 6.58
N THR A 91 -10.31 5.05 5.76
CA THR A 91 -9.42 6.08 5.20
C THR A 91 -9.47 7.42 5.95
N ASP A 92 -10.52 7.67 6.72
CA ASP A 92 -10.76 8.89 7.48
C ASP A 92 -10.32 8.78 8.96
N THR A 93 -9.36 7.91 9.24
CA THR A 93 -8.91 7.62 10.61
C THR A 93 -7.40 7.72 10.74
N ASP A 94 -6.92 8.40 11.78
CA ASP A 94 -5.52 8.29 12.21
C ASP A 94 -5.34 7.01 13.06
N ILE A 95 -4.53 6.06 12.60
CA ILE A 95 -4.34 4.77 13.30
C ILE A 95 -3.62 4.90 14.64
N MET A 96 -2.99 6.05 14.92
CA MET A 96 -2.26 6.29 16.15
C MET A 96 -3.19 6.77 17.27
N ASP A 97 -4.30 7.44 16.92
CA ASP A 97 -5.18 8.12 17.89
C ASP A 97 -6.67 7.74 17.78
N GLU A 98 -7.11 7.17 16.65
CA GLU A 98 -8.50 6.82 16.39
C GLU A 98 -8.73 5.33 16.24
N ASN A 99 -10.00 4.90 16.38
CA ASN A 99 -10.38 3.56 16.00
C ASN A 99 -10.10 3.38 14.51
N SER A 100 -9.50 2.26 14.13
CA SER A 100 -9.22 1.93 12.74
C SER A 100 -9.60 0.49 12.43
N ILE A 101 -10.05 0.29 11.20
CA ILE A 101 -10.60 -0.98 10.73
C ILE A 101 -9.90 -1.32 9.41
N CYS A 102 -9.40 -2.54 9.29
CA CYS A 102 -9.00 -3.06 7.99
C CYS A 102 -9.40 -4.53 7.83
N ILE A 103 -9.68 -4.93 6.60
CA ILE A 103 -9.93 -6.32 6.21
C ILE A 103 -8.92 -6.72 5.15
N HIS A 104 -8.27 -7.86 5.35
CA HIS A 104 -7.42 -8.48 4.34
C HIS A 104 -7.39 -9.99 4.57
N ARG A 105 -7.40 -10.80 3.50
CA ARG A 105 -7.33 -12.28 3.57
C ARG A 105 -8.36 -12.88 4.54
N GLY A 106 -9.57 -12.31 4.56
CA GLY A 106 -10.66 -12.81 5.39
C GLY A 106 -10.44 -12.56 6.87
N LYS A 107 -9.57 -11.60 7.22
CA LYS A 107 -9.31 -11.20 8.60
C LYS A 107 -9.68 -9.74 8.79
N LEU A 108 -10.58 -9.46 9.73
CA LEU A 108 -10.86 -8.10 10.20
C LEU A 108 -9.91 -7.77 11.34
N THR A 109 -9.05 -6.77 11.15
CA THR A 109 -8.27 -6.21 12.25
C THR A 109 -8.95 -4.94 12.75
N LEU A 110 -9.27 -4.94 14.04
CA LEU A 110 -9.89 -3.83 14.73
C LEU A 110 -8.89 -3.27 15.74
N LYS A 111 -8.53 -2.00 15.58
CA LYS A 111 -7.73 -1.25 16.55
C LYS A 111 -8.62 -0.18 17.18
N LEU A 112 -8.63 -0.14 18.50
CA LEU A 112 -9.51 0.72 19.30
C LEU A 112 -8.68 1.62 20.19
N LYS A 113 -9.06 2.89 20.25
CA LYS A 113 -8.61 3.76 21.33
C LYS A 113 -9.14 3.26 22.66
N LYS A 114 -8.42 3.58 23.74
CA LYS A 114 -8.73 3.14 25.11
C LYS A 114 -10.19 3.32 25.49
N GLU A 115 -10.77 4.48 25.17
CA GLU A 115 -12.16 4.78 25.51
C GLU A 115 -13.13 3.76 24.88
N SER A 116 -12.99 3.51 23.58
CA SER A 116 -13.81 2.53 22.83
C SER A 116 -13.57 1.11 23.36
N TYR A 117 -12.31 0.76 23.62
CA TYR A 117 -11.94 -0.53 24.19
C TYR A 117 -12.59 -0.77 25.55
N LEU A 118 -12.52 0.19 26.48
CA LEU A 118 -13.12 0.04 27.80
C LEU A 118 -14.64 -0.10 27.77
N LYS A 119 -15.31 0.56 26.81
CA LYS A 119 -16.77 0.45 26.62
C LYS A 119 -17.20 -0.87 25.97
N SER A 120 -16.30 -1.52 25.23
CA SER A 120 -16.61 -2.71 24.44
C SER A 120 -16.70 -4.02 25.22
N GLY A 121 -15.96 -4.14 26.33
CA GLY A 121 -15.82 -5.40 27.07
C GLY A 121 -15.02 -6.49 26.33
N PHE A 122 -14.23 -6.12 25.33
CA PHE A 122 -13.30 -7.02 24.64
C PHE A 122 -12.12 -7.45 25.52
N GLN A 123 -11.47 -8.55 25.11
CA GLN A 123 -10.15 -8.95 25.59
C GLN A 123 -9.12 -8.79 24.47
N PHE A 124 -8.69 -7.56 24.23
CA PHE A 124 -7.70 -7.23 23.21
C PHE A 124 -6.31 -7.14 23.81
N LYS A 125 -5.30 -7.36 22.98
CA LYS A 125 -3.91 -7.09 23.37
C LYS A 125 -3.62 -5.60 23.24
N LEU A 126 -2.71 -5.08 24.07
CA LEU A 126 -2.20 -3.72 23.90
C LEU A 126 -1.46 -3.63 22.56
N SER A 127 -1.80 -2.60 21.78
CA SER A 127 -1.12 -2.25 20.54
C SER A 127 0.36 -2.03 20.78
N THR A 128 1.18 -2.41 19.81
CA THR A 128 2.62 -2.19 19.83
C THR A 128 2.94 -0.70 19.83
N ALA A 129 2.14 0.14 19.17
CA ALA A 129 2.27 1.60 19.19
C ALA A 129 2.13 2.19 20.60
N SER A 130 1.44 1.49 21.51
CA SER A 130 1.25 1.92 22.89
C SER A 130 2.21 1.26 23.88
N ARG A 131 3.10 0.36 23.44
CA ARG A 131 4.08 -0.29 24.32
C ARG A 131 5.18 0.70 24.71
N GLY A 132 5.32 0.96 26.01
CA GLY A 132 6.31 1.90 26.53
C GLY A 132 5.85 3.36 26.56
N ASN A 133 4.72 3.69 25.93
CA ASN A 133 4.06 4.98 26.10
C ASN A 133 3.32 5.00 27.45
N ARG A 134 3.72 5.92 28.34
CA ARG A 134 3.10 6.08 29.66
C ARG A 134 1.85 6.98 29.64
N ASN A 135 1.62 7.70 28.54
CA ASN A 135 0.42 8.52 28.41
C ASN A 135 -0.79 7.62 28.19
N VAL A 136 -1.65 7.60 29.21
CA VAL A 136 -2.81 6.72 29.30
C VAL A 136 -3.89 7.05 28.25
N VAL A 137 -3.91 8.28 27.74
CA VAL A 137 -4.90 8.78 26.79
C VAL A 137 -4.68 8.25 25.37
N SER A 138 -3.42 7.96 24.99
CA SER A 138 -3.02 7.46 23.66
C SER A 138 -2.81 5.93 23.65
N GLN A 139 -3.47 5.20 24.56
CA GLN A 139 -3.41 3.74 24.60
C GLN A 139 -4.38 3.14 23.59
N MET A 140 -3.84 2.29 22.73
CA MET A 140 -4.54 1.60 21.65
C MET A 140 -4.54 0.09 21.93
N TYR A 141 -5.61 -0.58 21.53
CA TYR A 141 -5.81 -2.01 21.73
C TYR A 141 -6.21 -2.63 20.41
N ILE A 142 -5.68 -3.81 20.09
CA ILE A 142 -5.80 -4.41 18.76
C ILE A 142 -6.20 -5.88 18.85
N HIS A 143 -7.06 -6.31 17.93
CA HIS A 143 -7.39 -7.72 17.73
C HIS A 143 -7.72 -8.01 16.26
N THR A 144 -7.51 -9.26 15.86
CA THR A 144 -7.81 -9.72 14.51
C THR A 144 -8.82 -10.86 14.60
N PHE A 145 -9.95 -10.69 13.93
CA PHE A 145 -11.04 -11.64 13.82
C PHE A 145 -10.92 -12.39 12.49
N ASP A 146 -11.17 -13.69 12.52
CA ASP A 146 -11.29 -14.53 11.33
C ASP A 146 -12.74 -14.43 10.81
N LEU A 147 -12.90 -13.75 9.66
CA LEU A 147 -14.17 -13.58 8.98
C LEU A 147 -14.58 -14.83 8.20
N VAL A 148 -13.63 -15.69 7.81
CA VAL A 148 -13.93 -16.95 7.12
C VAL A 148 -14.61 -17.91 8.11
N ASN A 149 -14.08 -18.04 9.32
CA ASN A 149 -14.62 -18.93 10.36
C ASN A 149 -15.53 -18.19 11.37
N PHE A 150 -16.10 -17.05 10.98
CA PHE A 150 -16.80 -16.15 11.90
C PHE A 150 -17.96 -16.82 12.64
N GLU A 151 -18.85 -17.48 11.90
CA GLU A 151 -20.03 -18.15 12.41
C GLU A 151 -19.67 -19.33 13.32
N GLU A 152 -18.61 -20.07 12.98
CA GLU A 152 -18.11 -21.16 13.82
C GLU A 152 -17.56 -20.63 15.15
N ASN A 153 -16.82 -19.53 15.12
CA ASN A 153 -16.29 -18.89 16.32
C ASN A 153 -17.39 -18.31 17.23
N ILE A 154 -18.49 -17.81 16.66
CA ILE A 154 -19.70 -17.45 17.42
C ILE A 154 -20.35 -18.68 18.03
N LYS A 155 -20.53 -19.78 17.27
CA LYS A 155 -21.11 -21.03 17.79
C LYS A 155 -20.29 -21.62 18.94
N LYS A 156 -18.97 -21.48 18.89
CA LYS A 156 -18.03 -21.85 19.97
C LYS A 156 -18.08 -20.88 21.17
N ASN A 157 -18.91 -19.83 21.11
CA ASN A 157 -19.05 -18.79 22.13
C ASN A 157 -17.72 -18.12 22.47
N ILE A 158 -16.87 -17.90 21.46
CA ILE A 158 -15.62 -17.16 21.67
C ILE A 158 -15.98 -15.71 21.99
N GLN A 159 -15.60 -15.26 23.20
CA GLN A 159 -16.04 -14.00 23.78
C GLN A 159 -15.89 -12.80 22.83
N ASN A 160 -14.72 -12.62 22.20
CA ASN A 160 -14.47 -11.48 21.33
C ASN A 160 -15.42 -11.46 20.11
N TYR A 161 -15.75 -12.62 19.51
CA TYR A 161 -16.61 -12.68 18.33
C TYR A 161 -18.05 -12.29 18.65
N VAL A 162 -18.58 -12.80 19.77
CA VAL A 162 -19.92 -12.42 20.26
C VAL A 162 -19.95 -10.93 20.62
N ARG A 163 -18.88 -10.44 21.26
CA ARG A 163 -18.74 -9.02 21.62
C ARG A 163 -18.62 -8.11 20.41
N LEU A 164 -18.09 -8.59 19.28
CA LEU A 164 -17.92 -7.77 18.08
C LEU A 164 -19.26 -7.29 17.55
N LEU A 165 -20.23 -8.20 17.40
CA LEU A 165 -21.57 -7.85 16.94
C LEU A 165 -22.26 -6.89 17.92
N TRP A 166 -22.18 -7.18 19.22
CA TRP A 166 -22.76 -6.31 20.25
C TRP A 166 -22.13 -4.92 20.26
N PHE A 167 -20.80 -4.83 20.21
CA PHE A 167 -20.06 -3.57 20.17
C PHE A 167 -20.43 -2.75 18.93
N ALA A 168 -20.43 -3.38 17.76
CA ALA A 168 -20.75 -2.72 16.50
C ALA A 168 -22.18 -2.15 16.49
N GLU A 169 -23.14 -2.88 17.08
CA GLU A 169 -24.55 -2.47 17.10
C GLU A 169 -24.86 -1.45 18.21
N ASN A 170 -24.20 -1.54 19.37
CA ASN A 170 -24.63 -0.83 20.58
C ASN A 170 -23.66 0.26 21.06
N ILE A 171 -22.39 0.23 20.64
CA ILE A 171 -21.34 1.11 21.18
C ILE A 171 -20.69 1.95 20.08
N ASP A 172 -20.33 1.33 18.95
CA ASP A 172 -19.65 2.03 17.86
C ASP A 172 -20.65 2.72 16.92
N SER A 173 -20.97 3.98 17.26
CA SER A 173 -21.86 4.81 16.44
C SER A 173 -21.10 5.65 15.39
N LYS A 174 -19.77 5.52 15.30
CA LYS A 174 -18.99 6.28 14.31
C LYS A 174 -19.24 5.68 12.91
N ASN A 175 -19.50 6.56 11.95
CA ASN A 175 -19.40 6.22 10.54
C ASN A 175 -17.96 6.43 10.10
N TYR A 176 -17.44 5.47 9.35
CA TYR A 176 -16.10 5.49 8.77
C TYR A 176 -16.24 5.55 7.26
N VAL A 177 -15.29 6.20 6.61
CA VAL A 177 -15.12 6.12 5.15
C VAL A 177 -14.25 4.91 4.84
N TYR A 178 -14.81 3.97 4.10
CA TYR A 178 -14.11 2.75 3.69
C TYR A 178 -13.72 2.83 2.22
N ASN A 179 -12.52 2.34 1.91
CA ASN A 179 -12.13 1.98 0.54
C ASN A 179 -12.02 0.46 0.45
N LEU A 180 -12.74 -0.16 -0.49
CA LEU A 180 -12.80 -1.60 -0.70
C LEU A 180 -12.39 -1.98 -2.11
N THR A 181 -11.54 -3.00 -2.22
CA THR A 181 -11.23 -3.71 -3.47
C THR A 181 -11.26 -5.22 -3.27
N CYS A 182 -11.30 -5.96 -4.37
CA CYS A 182 -11.40 -7.41 -4.36
C CYS A 182 -10.31 -8.03 -5.24
N GLU A 183 -9.59 -9.02 -4.72
CA GLU A 183 -8.57 -9.79 -5.45
C GLU A 183 -9.15 -10.79 -6.46
N SER A 184 -10.48 -10.95 -6.52
CA SER A 184 -11.14 -11.85 -7.47
C SER A 184 -11.35 -11.18 -8.83
N ASP A 185 -10.80 -11.77 -9.90
CA ASP A 185 -10.89 -11.28 -11.30
C ASP A 185 -12.34 -11.16 -11.84
N GLY A 186 -13.35 -11.67 -11.12
CA GLY A 186 -14.77 -11.64 -11.51
C GLY A 186 -15.68 -10.85 -10.58
N PHE A 187 -15.13 -10.04 -9.66
CA PHE A 187 -15.94 -9.30 -8.71
C PHE A 187 -16.75 -8.18 -9.39
N ASP A 188 -18.08 -8.23 -9.26
CA ASP A 188 -18.99 -7.23 -9.82
C ASP A 188 -19.15 -6.05 -8.85
N TYR A 189 -18.33 -5.02 -9.07
CA TYR A 189 -18.36 -3.78 -8.27
C TYR A 189 -19.71 -3.05 -8.36
N GLN A 190 -20.41 -3.09 -9.51
CA GLN A 190 -21.69 -2.41 -9.67
C GLN A 190 -22.79 -3.08 -8.86
N ASN A 191 -22.89 -4.40 -8.94
CA ASN A 191 -23.84 -5.16 -8.13
C ASN A 191 -23.53 -5.06 -6.62
N SER A 192 -22.25 -4.98 -6.27
CA SER A 192 -21.80 -4.75 -4.89
C SER A 192 -22.25 -3.37 -4.36
N ILE A 193 -22.14 -2.31 -5.17
CA ILE A 193 -22.68 -0.98 -4.84
C ILE A 193 -24.20 -1.04 -4.62
N LEU A 194 -24.95 -1.68 -5.53
CA LEU A 194 -26.41 -1.85 -5.37
C LEU A 194 -26.75 -2.59 -4.07
N THR A 195 -25.93 -3.56 -3.67
CA THR A 195 -26.10 -4.29 -2.40
C THR A 195 -25.91 -3.38 -1.19
N LEU A 196 -24.90 -2.50 -1.22
CA LEU A 196 -24.67 -1.48 -0.18
C LEU A 196 -25.83 -0.47 -0.12
N GLU A 197 -26.28 0.03 -1.27
CA GLU A 197 -27.40 0.97 -1.36
C GLU A 197 -28.71 0.38 -0.82
N ASN A 198 -28.98 -0.91 -1.09
CA ASN A 198 -30.11 -1.63 -0.51
C ASN A 198 -30.04 -1.74 1.02
N MET A 199 -28.86 -1.59 1.62
CA MET A 199 -28.65 -1.50 3.07
C MET A 199 -28.71 -0.06 3.60
N ASN A 200 -29.11 0.90 2.76
CA ASN A 200 -29.08 2.35 3.01
C ASN A 200 -27.67 2.87 3.30
N ILE A 201 -26.67 2.34 2.58
CA ILE A 201 -25.28 2.79 2.64
C ILE A 201 -24.98 3.50 1.32
N GLU A 202 -24.60 4.78 1.39
CA GLU A 202 -24.14 5.51 0.22
C GLU A 202 -22.78 4.98 -0.20
N ALA A 203 -22.68 4.54 -1.45
CA ALA A 203 -21.49 3.93 -2.02
C ALA A 203 -21.24 4.48 -3.43
N GLN A 204 -19.97 4.61 -3.79
CA GLN A 204 -19.56 5.06 -5.11
C GLN A 204 -18.44 4.20 -5.69
N LEU A 205 -18.49 3.98 -6.99
CA LEU A 205 -17.40 3.35 -7.70
C LEU A 205 -16.21 4.30 -7.74
N LYS A 206 -15.05 3.83 -7.29
CA LYS A 206 -13.76 4.47 -7.51
C LYS A 206 -13.05 3.75 -8.63
N LYS A 207 -12.56 4.51 -9.60
CA LYS A 207 -11.62 4.00 -10.59
C LYS A 207 -10.27 4.65 -10.31
N ALA A 208 -9.19 3.90 -10.43
CA ALA A 208 -7.88 4.50 -10.34
C ALA A 208 -7.71 5.53 -11.45
N THR A 209 -7.19 6.69 -11.09
CA THR A 209 -6.76 7.67 -12.09
C THR A 209 -5.38 7.26 -12.59
N ILE A 210 -5.25 7.08 -13.90
CA ILE A 210 -3.98 6.79 -14.57
C ILE A 210 -3.54 8.03 -15.32
N THR A 211 -2.43 8.62 -14.90
CA THR A 211 -1.81 9.76 -15.58
C THR A 211 -0.50 9.35 -16.25
N THR A 212 -0.15 10.04 -17.33
CA THR A 212 1.15 9.87 -17.98
C THR A 212 1.77 11.24 -18.18
N LYS A 213 2.95 11.45 -17.60
CA LYS A 213 3.75 12.65 -17.78
C LYS A 213 4.98 12.31 -18.60
N ILE A 214 5.20 13.06 -19.67
CA ILE A 214 6.42 12.96 -20.48
C ILE A 214 7.40 14.03 -20.01
N MET A 215 8.61 13.60 -19.68
CA MET A 215 9.73 14.46 -19.31
C MET A 215 10.74 14.41 -20.46
N ILE A 216 11.07 15.58 -21.00
CA ILE A 216 11.91 15.70 -22.20
C ILE A 216 13.32 16.09 -21.78
N ASP A 217 14.32 15.53 -22.46
CA ASP A 217 15.74 15.89 -22.32
C ASP A 217 16.25 15.76 -20.88
N CYS A 218 15.92 14.65 -20.21
CA CYS A 218 16.28 14.40 -18.82
C CYS A 218 17.74 13.95 -18.73
N VAL A 219 18.51 14.56 -17.83
CA VAL A 219 19.84 14.07 -17.44
C VAL A 219 19.73 12.63 -16.95
N PHE A 220 20.33 11.71 -17.70
CA PHE A 220 20.30 10.28 -17.44
C PHE A 220 21.65 9.83 -16.87
N PRO A 221 21.73 9.55 -15.57
CA PRO A 221 22.98 9.17 -14.92
C PRO A 221 23.38 7.73 -15.26
N ASN A 222 24.60 7.34 -14.87
CA ASN A 222 24.95 5.93 -14.92
C ASN A 222 24.22 5.12 -13.84
N LEU A 223 23.27 4.29 -14.26
CA LEU A 223 22.41 3.48 -13.39
C LEU A 223 22.83 2.00 -13.34
N ASP A 224 24.11 1.70 -13.55
CA ASP A 224 24.63 0.34 -13.40
C ASP A 224 24.37 -0.18 -11.98
N ILE A 225 23.74 -1.35 -11.87
CA ILE A 225 23.44 -1.97 -10.58
C ILE A 225 24.73 -2.57 -10.01
N VAL A 226 25.28 -1.90 -9.00
CA VAL A 226 26.50 -2.31 -8.29
C VAL A 226 26.19 -2.73 -6.85
N GLN A 227 27.12 -3.42 -6.18
CA GLN A 227 26.98 -3.79 -4.75
C GLN A 227 27.35 -2.64 -3.78
N ASN A 228 27.42 -1.39 -4.24
CA ASN A 228 27.75 -0.24 -3.41
C ASN A 228 26.45 0.41 -2.89
N GLU A 229 26.27 0.44 -1.56
CA GLU A 229 25.07 0.97 -0.91
C GLU A 229 24.85 2.47 -1.15
N GLU A 230 25.91 3.30 -1.14
CA GLU A 230 25.80 4.75 -1.40
C GLU A 230 25.33 5.02 -2.83
N GLN A 231 25.90 4.30 -3.81
CA GLN A 231 25.48 4.45 -5.20
C GLN A 231 24.06 3.94 -5.43
N LEU A 232 23.65 2.83 -4.80
CA LEU A 232 22.27 2.34 -4.85
C LEU A 232 21.30 3.33 -4.20
N GLN A 233 21.70 4.02 -3.13
CA GLN A 233 20.91 5.07 -2.53
C GLN A 233 20.73 6.27 -3.49
N ASP A 234 21.81 6.73 -4.13
CA ASP A 234 21.73 7.81 -5.10
C ASP A 234 20.83 7.42 -6.31
N ILE A 235 20.91 6.16 -6.77
CA ILE A 235 20.03 5.61 -7.81
C ILE A 235 18.56 5.68 -7.37
N ALA A 236 18.25 5.18 -6.17
CA ALA A 236 16.89 5.21 -5.64
C ALA A 236 16.35 6.65 -5.53
N GLU A 237 17.17 7.56 -5.01
CA GLU A 237 16.82 8.98 -4.90
C GLU A 237 16.50 9.58 -6.28
N TRP A 238 17.37 9.40 -7.27
CA TRP A 238 17.14 9.90 -8.63
C TRP A 238 15.86 9.33 -9.26
N ILE A 239 15.59 8.05 -9.06
CA ILE A 239 14.37 7.39 -9.56
C ILE A 239 13.13 7.98 -8.90
N THR A 240 13.11 8.10 -7.57
CA THR A 240 11.95 8.64 -6.84
C THR A 240 11.68 10.10 -7.21
N LEU A 241 12.73 10.89 -7.41
CA LEU A 241 12.58 12.28 -7.86
C LEU A 241 12.09 12.38 -9.30
N SER A 242 12.51 11.44 -10.15
CA SER A 242 11.95 11.30 -11.49
C SER A 242 10.47 10.92 -11.45
N SER A 243 10.03 10.04 -10.54
CA SER A 243 8.63 9.59 -10.44
C SER A 243 7.67 10.71 -10.01
N ILE A 244 8.10 11.64 -9.16
CA ILE A 244 7.30 12.83 -8.81
C ILE A 244 7.43 13.95 -9.85
N GLY A 245 8.20 13.72 -10.91
CA GLY A 245 8.48 14.68 -11.97
C GLY A 245 9.22 15.92 -11.48
N GLY A 246 10.12 15.73 -10.50
CA GLY A 246 10.99 16.77 -9.94
C GLY A 246 11.89 17.35 -11.02
N THR A 247 11.56 18.56 -11.48
CA THR A 247 12.16 19.18 -12.66
C THR A 247 13.63 19.57 -12.46
N VAL A 248 14.09 19.78 -11.24
CA VAL A 248 15.39 20.44 -11.04
C VAL A 248 16.59 19.49 -11.15
N GLN A 249 16.37 18.19 -11.04
CA GLN A 249 17.45 17.19 -11.08
C GLN A 249 17.74 16.66 -12.49
N GLN A 250 16.83 16.94 -13.41
CA GLN A 250 16.85 16.39 -14.76
C GLN A 250 17.33 17.40 -15.81
N TYR A 251 17.65 18.64 -15.43
CA TYR A 251 18.20 19.65 -16.33
C TYR A 251 19.54 20.17 -15.78
N ARG A 252 20.54 20.33 -16.65
CA ARG A 252 21.85 20.87 -16.26
C ARG A 252 21.72 22.34 -15.83
N ASP A 253 22.46 22.72 -14.79
CA ASP A 253 22.62 24.09 -14.28
C ASP A 253 21.31 24.81 -13.93
N VAL A 254 20.74 24.46 -12.77
CA VAL A 254 19.66 25.23 -12.14
C VAL A 254 20.24 26.06 -10.99
N ASP A 255 19.75 27.30 -10.85
CA ASP A 255 20.20 28.22 -9.80
C ASP A 255 20.08 27.54 -8.41
N PRO A 256 21.13 27.56 -7.56
CA PRO A 256 21.08 27.02 -6.20
C PRO A 256 19.93 27.57 -5.32
N TYR A 257 19.40 28.76 -5.63
CA TYR A 257 18.20 29.30 -4.99
C TYR A 257 16.91 28.59 -5.40
N ILE A 258 16.88 27.98 -6.58
CA ILE A 258 15.75 27.21 -7.12
C ILE A 258 15.86 25.73 -6.68
N SER A 259 17.08 25.20 -6.52
CA SER A 259 17.30 23.89 -5.91
C SER A 259 18.72 23.76 -5.37
N SER A 260 18.83 23.26 -4.14
CA SER A 260 20.08 22.85 -3.52
C SER A 260 20.47 21.40 -3.82
N TYR A 261 19.74 20.71 -4.70
CA TYR A 261 20.04 19.34 -5.05
C TYR A 261 21.25 19.27 -5.98
N PHE A 262 22.27 18.53 -5.56
CA PHE A 262 23.44 18.24 -6.38
C PHE A 262 23.31 16.81 -6.88
N ALA A 263 23.17 16.61 -8.19
CA ALA A 263 23.22 15.28 -8.77
C ALA A 263 24.57 14.65 -8.43
N ARG A 264 24.55 13.60 -7.59
CA ARG A 264 25.75 12.89 -7.13
C ARG A 264 26.24 11.85 -8.11
N ILE A 265 25.42 11.52 -9.11
CA ILE A 265 25.74 10.53 -10.14
C ILE A 265 26.15 11.25 -11.42
N ASP A 266 27.27 10.81 -12.00
CA ASP A 266 27.76 11.34 -13.25
C ASP A 266 26.74 11.16 -14.38
N ALA A 267 26.39 12.28 -15.02
CA ALA A 267 25.50 12.30 -16.18
C ALA A 267 26.17 11.64 -17.37
N LYS A 268 25.54 10.59 -17.92
CA LYS A 268 26.04 9.87 -19.09
C LYS A 268 25.44 10.42 -20.37
N ASP A 269 24.12 10.56 -20.41
CA ASP A 269 23.34 10.91 -21.60
C ASP A 269 22.14 11.81 -21.24
N SER A 270 21.38 12.21 -22.26
CA SER A 270 20.06 12.80 -22.09
C SER A 270 18.99 11.89 -22.70
N VAL A 271 17.90 11.67 -21.98
CA VAL A 271 16.84 10.70 -22.34
C VAL A 271 15.47 11.29 -22.05
N ASP A 272 14.52 11.09 -22.97
CA ASP A 272 13.10 11.34 -22.69
C ASP A 272 12.53 10.22 -21.80
N LEU A 273 11.95 10.59 -20.66
CA LEU A 273 11.31 9.67 -19.74
C LEU A 273 9.79 9.80 -19.81
N ALA A 274 9.11 8.68 -19.57
CA ALA A 274 7.68 8.65 -19.35
C ALA A 274 7.43 8.15 -17.92
N VAL A 275 6.62 8.89 -17.19
CA VAL A 275 6.18 8.55 -15.84
C VAL A 275 4.68 8.27 -15.89
N MET A 276 4.30 7.06 -15.52
CA MET A 276 2.90 6.66 -15.42
C MET A 276 2.56 6.48 -13.95
N THR A 277 1.53 7.18 -13.47
CA THR A 277 1.08 7.10 -12.08
C THR A 277 -0.35 6.58 -12.06
N MET A 278 -0.60 5.59 -11.21
CA MET A 278 -1.92 5.03 -10.90
C MET A 278 -2.23 5.29 -9.43
N GLU A 279 -3.33 5.97 -9.13
CA GLU A 279 -3.70 6.34 -7.75
C GLU A 279 -5.23 6.46 -7.56
N GLU A 280 -5.69 6.95 -6.40
CA GLU A 280 -7.09 7.18 -5.97
C GLU A 280 -7.90 5.96 -5.48
N THR A 281 -7.37 4.75 -5.60
CA THR A 281 -8.00 3.55 -5.02
C THR A 281 -6.97 2.53 -4.57
N LEU A 282 -7.38 1.53 -3.78
CA LEU A 282 -6.51 0.43 -3.42
C LEU A 282 -6.16 -0.41 -4.65
N ILE A 283 -4.90 -0.79 -4.77
CA ILE A 283 -4.41 -1.56 -5.91
C ILE A 283 -4.25 -3.03 -5.47
N THR A 284 -4.85 -3.94 -6.22
CA THR A 284 -4.84 -5.38 -5.89
C THR A 284 -3.47 -6.00 -6.16
N SER A 285 -3.10 -7.02 -5.39
CA SER A 285 -1.82 -7.71 -5.56
C SER A 285 -1.77 -8.43 -6.90
N ALA A 286 -2.91 -8.96 -7.37
CA ALA A 286 -3.03 -9.51 -8.71
C ALA A 286 -2.71 -8.47 -9.81
N LEU A 287 -3.14 -7.22 -9.65
CA LEU A 287 -2.84 -6.17 -10.62
C LEU A 287 -1.36 -5.75 -10.60
N HIS A 288 -0.73 -5.69 -9.41
CA HIS A 288 0.71 -5.45 -9.31
C HIS A 288 1.51 -6.49 -10.10
N ALA A 289 1.19 -7.77 -9.91
CA ALA A 289 1.86 -8.86 -10.60
C ALA A 289 1.70 -8.75 -12.12
N LYS A 290 0.49 -8.41 -12.61
CA LYS A 290 0.22 -8.19 -14.04
C LYS A 290 1.06 -7.04 -14.61
N ILE A 291 1.12 -5.89 -13.93
CA ILE A 291 1.93 -4.74 -14.37
C ILE A 291 3.42 -5.10 -14.37
N MET A 292 3.93 -5.68 -13.29
CA MET A 292 5.33 -6.05 -13.17
C MET A 292 5.74 -7.06 -14.26
N GLN A 293 4.93 -8.09 -14.49
CA GLN A 293 5.21 -9.09 -15.52
C GLN A 293 5.22 -8.47 -16.92
N HIS A 294 4.31 -7.53 -17.19
CA HIS A 294 4.33 -6.78 -18.44
C HIS A 294 5.62 -5.96 -18.59
N LEU A 295 6.06 -5.26 -17.53
CA LEU A 295 7.28 -4.46 -17.56
C LEU A 295 8.53 -5.32 -17.82
N ILE A 296 8.71 -6.42 -17.08
CA ILE A 296 9.84 -7.34 -17.23
C ILE A 296 9.94 -7.91 -18.66
N ASN A 297 8.80 -8.21 -19.27
CA ASN A 297 8.76 -8.85 -20.59
C ASN A 297 8.96 -7.88 -21.77
N ASN A 298 8.70 -6.58 -21.58
CA ASN A 298 8.63 -5.64 -22.70
C ASN A 298 9.59 -4.45 -22.60
N PHE A 299 10.21 -4.23 -21.43
CA PHE A 299 11.11 -3.09 -21.20
C PHE A 299 12.50 -3.59 -20.82
N SER A 300 13.53 -3.03 -21.45
CA SER A 300 14.92 -3.31 -21.08
C SER A 300 15.33 -2.54 -19.81
N TRP A 301 14.61 -1.45 -19.51
CA TRP A 301 14.86 -0.59 -18.37
C TRP A 301 13.54 -0.05 -17.82
N PHE A 302 13.34 -0.15 -16.51
CA PHE A 302 12.21 0.50 -15.83
C PHE A 302 12.47 0.67 -14.34
N ALA A 303 11.77 1.61 -13.74
CA ALA A 303 11.54 1.65 -12.31
C ALA A 303 10.05 1.52 -11.99
N PHE A 304 9.75 0.80 -10.93
CA PHE A 304 8.40 0.52 -10.45
C PHE A 304 8.35 0.84 -8.95
N GLY A 305 7.67 1.91 -8.60
CA GLY A 305 7.38 2.31 -7.22
C GLY A 305 5.98 1.83 -6.83
N SER A 306 5.87 1.19 -5.66
CA SER A 306 4.63 0.73 -5.05
C SER A 306 4.52 1.34 -3.67
N TYR A 307 3.58 2.25 -3.49
CA TYR A 307 3.47 3.09 -2.30
C TYR A 307 2.31 2.67 -1.41
N GLY A 308 2.63 2.39 -0.15
CA GLY A 308 1.67 1.89 0.82
C GLY A 308 0.74 2.98 1.36
N VAL A 309 -0.43 2.55 1.83
CA VAL A 309 -1.29 3.45 2.59
C VAL A 309 -0.69 3.71 3.98
N LYS A 310 -0.53 4.98 4.34
CA LYS A 310 -0.04 5.42 5.65
C LYS A 310 -0.86 4.89 6.83
N ASN A 311 -2.15 5.22 6.84
CA ASN A 311 -3.02 4.99 7.99
C ASN A 311 -3.63 3.58 7.96
N VAL A 312 -2.80 2.54 8.01
CA VAL A 312 -3.26 1.14 8.08
C VAL A 312 -2.76 0.43 9.32
N THR A 313 -3.61 -0.41 9.91
CA THR A 313 -3.23 -1.15 11.12
C THR A 313 -2.23 -2.27 10.85
N LYS A 314 -2.20 -2.80 9.63
CA LYS A 314 -1.36 -3.93 9.24
C LYS A 314 -0.92 -3.79 7.77
N ALA A 315 0.29 -3.29 7.56
CA ALA A 315 0.84 -3.06 6.22
C ALA A 315 1.30 -4.36 5.54
N TYR A 316 1.94 -5.30 6.26
CA TYR A 316 2.35 -6.60 5.71
C TYR A 316 1.73 -7.81 6.42
N GLU A 317 1.37 -8.86 5.68
CA GLU A 317 0.63 -10.02 6.22
C GLU A 317 1.37 -10.77 7.33
N ASN A 318 2.68 -10.97 7.18
CA ASN A 318 3.50 -11.70 8.15
C ASN A 318 4.25 -10.79 9.13
N SER A 319 4.10 -9.48 8.98
CA SER A 319 4.67 -8.50 9.91
C SER A 319 3.75 -8.30 11.12
N GLY A 320 4.31 -7.70 12.17
CA GLY A 320 3.52 -7.25 13.31
C GLY A 320 2.56 -6.11 12.95
N GLU A 321 2.12 -5.38 13.96
CA GLU A 321 1.30 -4.18 13.74
C GLU A 321 2.12 -3.10 13.04
N HIS A 322 1.52 -2.41 12.06
CA HIS A 322 2.15 -1.26 11.42
C HIS A 322 2.13 -0.06 12.37
N ILE A 323 3.28 0.60 12.49
CA ILE A 323 3.52 1.74 13.38
C ILE A 323 4.48 2.66 12.64
N PHE A 324 4.25 3.96 12.75
CA PHE A 324 5.11 4.96 12.12
C PHE A 324 5.47 6.08 13.09
N ALA A 325 6.56 6.77 12.78
CA ALA A 325 7.01 7.95 13.50
C ALA A 325 6.65 9.24 12.76
N ASP A 326 6.73 9.26 11.42
CA ASP A 326 6.51 10.46 10.61
C ASP A 326 5.54 10.25 9.43
N ASP A 327 5.97 9.57 8.35
CA ASP A 327 5.23 9.53 7.08
C ASP A 327 4.33 8.30 6.93
N GLY A 328 4.73 7.18 7.53
CA GLY A 328 3.96 5.96 7.73
C GLY A 328 3.61 5.16 6.49
N SER A 329 4.11 5.51 5.31
CA SER A 329 4.04 4.60 4.16
C SER A 329 5.14 3.54 4.24
N ASN A 330 4.79 2.31 3.87
CA ASN A 330 5.78 1.29 3.54
C ASN A 330 5.82 1.20 2.02
N ASP A 331 7.00 1.41 1.45
CA ASP A 331 7.18 1.64 0.03
C ASP A 331 8.19 0.65 -0.54
N ILE A 332 7.87 0.14 -1.72
CA ILE A 332 8.74 -0.76 -2.46
C ILE A 332 9.15 -0.05 -3.74
N LEU A 333 10.45 0.05 -3.98
CA LEU A 333 11.00 0.50 -5.24
C LEU A 333 11.72 -0.67 -5.90
N LEU A 334 11.30 -1.04 -7.10
CA LEU A 334 12.00 -1.99 -7.96
C LEU A 334 12.63 -1.23 -9.13
N PHE A 335 13.92 -1.44 -9.32
CA PHE A 335 14.66 -0.97 -10.48
C PHE A 335 15.14 -2.16 -11.29
N PHE A 336 14.91 -2.13 -12.61
CA PHE A 336 15.33 -3.15 -13.55
C PHE A 336 16.15 -2.51 -14.67
N SER A 337 17.28 -3.13 -15.00
CA SER A 337 18.13 -2.72 -16.10
C SER A 337 18.82 -3.94 -16.72
N GLU A 338 18.51 -4.23 -17.98
CA GLU A 338 19.17 -5.25 -18.83
C GLU A 338 19.30 -6.62 -18.15
N GLY A 339 18.24 -7.08 -17.47
CA GLY A 339 18.21 -8.38 -16.79
C GLY A 339 18.85 -8.39 -15.39
N SER A 340 19.31 -7.23 -14.89
CA SER A 340 19.67 -7.02 -13.49
C SER A 340 18.56 -6.26 -12.77
N TYR A 341 18.45 -6.47 -11.45
CA TYR A 341 17.50 -5.76 -10.60
C TYR A 341 18.13 -5.24 -9.31
N ALA A 342 17.55 -4.19 -8.78
CA ALA A 342 17.70 -3.75 -7.41
C ALA A 342 16.31 -3.46 -6.83
N VAL A 343 16.06 -3.87 -5.59
CA VAL A 343 14.80 -3.63 -4.89
C VAL A 343 15.09 -3.00 -3.54
N TRP A 344 14.42 -1.90 -3.25
CA TRP A 344 14.42 -1.21 -1.97
C TRP A 344 13.06 -1.44 -1.32
N ASP A 345 13.06 -1.92 -0.10
CA ASP A 345 11.89 -1.94 0.78
C ASP A 345 12.15 -0.94 1.91
N THR A 346 11.35 0.11 1.91
CA THR A 346 11.44 1.21 2.87
C THR A 346 10.26 1.14 3.81
N THR A 347 10.57 1.08 5.10
CA THR A 347 9.59 1.01 6.19
C THR A 347 9.83 2.16 7.16
N ASP A 348 8.76 2.71 7.73
CA ASP A 348 8.87 3.83 8.68
C ASP A 348 9.47 3.35 10.03
N GLY A 349 10.01 4.31 10.78
CA GLY A 349 10.54 4.14 12.13
C GLY A 349 9.53 3.50 13.09
N GLY A 350 9.74 2.21 13.39
CA GLY A 350 8.95 1.46 14.37
C GLY A 350 8.20 0.27 13.78
N ASP A 351 8.11 0.19 12.45
CA ASP A 351 7.54 -0.99 11.78
C ASP A 351 8.43 -2.24 12.03
N PRO A 352 7.84 -3.36 12.46
CA PRO A 352 8.58 -4.60 12.71
C PRO A 352 9.04 -5.34 11.45
N HIS A 353 8.65 -4.92 10.23
CA HIS A 353 9.02 -5.61 9.01
C HIS A 353 10.55 -5.58 8.76
N ILE A 354 11.09 -6.74 8.38
CA ILE A 354 12.49 -6.93 7.93
C ILE A 354 12.44 -7.98 6.81
N LEU A 355 12.93 -7.61 5.62
CA LEU A 355 12.92 -8.39 4.39
C LEU A 355 13.88 -9.59 4.36
#